data_AF-A0A3D5UTK6-F1
#
_entry.id   AF-A0A3D5UTK6-F1
#
_cell.length_a   1.000
_cell.length_b   1.000
_cell.length_c   1.000
_cell.angle_alpha   90.00
_cell.angle_beta   90.00
_cell.angle_gamma   90.00
#
_symmetry.space_group_name_H-M   'P 1'
#
loop_
_entity.id
_entity.type
_entity.pdbx_description
1 polymer ?
#
loop_
_entity_poly.entity_id
_entity_poly.type
_entity_poly.pdbx_seq_one_letter_code
_entity_poly.pdbx_strand_id
1 'polypeptide(L)'
;APQARELVLPLRPADLAELFELLRNDEREDLVRMLGTDLNPEVLSELDESIRDHVIELLDPKDIAAALTEMDSDDAVYLLEDMDEAEQRLILEQLPATERAALEQSLDYPEYSAGRLMQR
;
A
#
# COMPACT_ATOMS: atom_id res chain seq x y z
N ALA A 1 -16.78 17.13 -6.14
CA ALA A 1 -16.16 16.89 -4.82
C ALA A 1 -14.85 17.66 -4.58
N PRO A 2 -14.60 18.88 -5.11
CA PRO A 2 -13.31 19.56 -4.89
C PRO A 2 -13.05 19.88 -3.40
N GLN A 3 -14.09 20.23 -2.63
CA GLN A 3 -13.92 20.52 -1.20
C GLN A 3 -13.52 19.28 -0.38
N ALA A 4 -14.03 18.09 -0.70
CA ALA A 4 -13.66 16.87 0.02
C ALA A 4 -12.18 16.53 -0.21
N ARG A 5 -11.71 16.59 -1.47
CA ARG A 5 -10.31 16.37 -1.82
C ARG A 5 -9.37 17.35 -1.09
N GLU A 6 -9.72 18.64 -1.04
CA GLU A 6 -8.92 19.65 -0.33
C GLU A 6 -8.82 19.43 1.18
N LEU A 7 -9.81 18.77 1.80
CA LEU A 7 -9.81 18.47 3.23
C LEU A 7 -8.99 17.22 3.58
N VAL A 8 -8.97 16.22 2.68
CA VAL A 8 -8.29 14.94 2.95
C VAL A 8 -6.81 14.93 2.56
N LEU A 9 -6.42 15.64 1.51
CA LEU A 9 -5.02 15.69 1.06
C LEU A 9 -3.99 16.16 2.11
N PRO A 10 -4.30 17.13 3.01
CA PRO A 10 -3.35 17.54 4.04
C PRO A 10 -3.33 16.62 5.27
N LEU A 11 -4.15 15.57 5.32
CA LEU A 11 -4.15 14.62 6.42
C LEU A 11 -2.85 13.80 6.40
N ARG A 12 -2.39 13.40 7.60
CA ARG A 12 -1.29 12.44 7.71
C ARG A 12 -1.80 11.05 7.31
N PRO A 13 -0.92 10.13 6.88
CA PRO A 13 -1.31 8.78 6.48
C PRO A 13 -2.22 8.08 7.50
N ALA A 14 -1.84 8.06 8.77
CA ALA A 14 -2.63 7.48 9.85
C ALA A 14 -4.02 8.14 10.02
N ASP A 15 -4.12 9.47 9.86
CA ASP A 15 -5.40 10.17 9.98
C ASP A 15 -6.31 9.87 8.77
N LEU A 16 -5.72 9.66 7.58
CA LEU A 16 -6.46 9.26 6.37
C LEU A 16 -6.87 7.79 6.43
N ALA A 17 -6.05 6.91 6.99
CA ALA A 17 -6.38 5.51 7.26
C ALA A 17 -7.57 5.39 8.22
N GLU A 18 -7.56 6.13 9.34
CA GLU A 18 -8.69 6.21 10.27
C GLU A 18 -9.98 6.68 9.56
N LEU A 19 -9.87 7.64 8.64
CA LEU A 19 -11.01 8.05 7.83
C LEU A 19 -11.53 6.89 6.97
N PHE A 20 -10.66 6.15 6.26
CA PHE A 20 -11.07 4.99 5.46
C PHE A 20 -11.83 3.94 6.29
N GLU A 21 -11.38 3.68 7.51
CA GLU A 21 -12.03 2.73 8.44
C GLU A 21 -13.43 3.16 8.87
N LEU A 22 -13.66 4.47 9.02
CA LEU A 22 -14.95 5.04 9.39
C LEU A 22 -15.95 5.08 8.22
N LEU A 23 -15.48 5.02 6.98
CA LEU A 23 -16.31 5.08 5.79
C LEU A 23 -16.97 3.73 5.47
N ARG A 24 -18.18 3.79 4.88
CA ARG A 24 -18.79 2.62 4.25
C ARG A 24 -18.05 2.24 2.97
N ASN A 25 -18.20 1.00 2.51
CA ASN A 25 -17.50 0.51 1.31
C ASN A 25 -17.71 1.41 0.07
N ASP A 26 -18.94 1.87 -0.17
CA ASP A 26 -19.28 2.78 -1.28
C ASP A 26 -18.53 4.11 -1.16
N GLU A 27 -18.41 4.64 0.05
CA GLU A 27 -17.72 5.91 0.32
C GLU A 27 -16.19 5.76 0.21
N ARG A 28 -15.65 4.58 0.56
CA ARG A 28 -14.22 4.27 0.34
C ARG A 28 -13.89 4.20 -1.13
N GLU A 29 -14.71 3.52 -1.94
CA GLU A 29 -14.54 3.49 -3.40
C GLU A 29 -14.50 4.89 -4.00
N ASP A 30 -15.43 5.75 -3.57
CA ASP A 30 -15.49 7.14 -4.01
C ASP A 30 -14.24 7.93 -3.58
N LEU A 31 -13.73 7.70 -2.36
CA LEU A 31 -12.51 8.34 -1.85
C LEU A 31 -11.26 7.89 -2.62
N VAL A 32 -11.09 6.58 -2.86
CA VAL A 32 -9.98 6.04 -3.66
C VAL A 32 -10.02 6.64 -5.07
N ARG A 33 -11.18 6.63 -5.74
CA ARG A 33 -11.32 7.20 -7.09
C ARG A 33 -11.11 8.71 -7.12
N MET A 34 -11.50 9.42 -6.06
CA MET A 34 -11.30 10.87 -5.95
C MET A 34 -9.83 11.24 -5.77
N LEU A 35 -9.09 10.46 -4.96
CA LEU A 35 -7.67 10.68 -4.71
C LEU A 35 -6.83 10.22 -5.91
N GLY A 36 -7.15 9.06 -6.50
CA GLY A 36 -6.38 8.49 -7.60
C GLY A 36 -4.89 8.44 -7.25
N THR A 37 -4.06 9.02 -8.11
CA THR A 37 -2.60 9.09 -7.93
C THR A 37 -2.15 10.02 -6.80
N ASP A 38 -3.05 10.81 -6.20
CA ASP A 38 -2.73 11.65 -5.04
C ASP A 38 -2.90 10.90 -3.70
N LEU A 39 -3.36 9.64 -3.71
CA LEU A 39 -3.37 8.81 -2.52
C LEU A 39 -1.92 8.54 -2.08
N ASN A 40 -1.57 8.98 -0.86
CA ASN A 40 -0.25 8.70 -0.30
C ASN A 40 -0.11 7.17 -0.07
N PRO A 41 0.90 6.51 -0.67
CA PRO A 41 1.24 5.10 -0.44
C PRO A 41 1.32 4.67 1.01
N GLU A 42 1.86 5.51 1.89
CA GLU A 42 2.03 5.24 3.33
C GLU A 42 0.68 4.99 4.03
N VAL A 43 -0.45 5.41 3.43
CA VAL A 43 -1.78 5.09 3.98
C VAL A 43 -2.01 3.59 3.99
N LEU A 44 -1.46 2.84 3.03
CA LEU A 44 -1.67 1.40 2.91
C LEU A 44 -1.07 0.63 4.10
N SER A 45 0.07 1.07 4.64
CA SER A 45 0.68 0.41 5.82
C SER A 45 -0.06 0.73 7.13
N GLU A 46 -0.79 1.84 7.18
CA GLU A 46 -1.56 2.27 8.35
C GLU A 46 -2.97 1.66 8.40
N LEU A 47 -3.47 1.09 7.30
CA LEU A 47 -4.81 0.48 7.23
C LEU A 47 -4.86 -0.90 7.90
N ASP A 48 -5.95 -1.15 8.63
CA ASP A 48 -6.36 -2.50 9.00
C ASP A 48 -6.47 -3.42 7.78
N GLU A 49 -6.01 -4.67 7.92
CA GLU A 49 -5.91 -5.72 6.87
C GLU A 49 -7.15 -5.76 5.95
N SER A 50 -8.35 -5.93 6.52
CA SER A 50 -9.58 -6.03 5.73
C SER A 50 -9.96 -4.77 4.94
N ILE A 51 -9.52 -3.60 5.40
CA ILE A 51 -9.76 -2.32 4.71
C ILE A 51 -8.71 -2.11 3.63
N ARG A 52 -7.46 -2.47 3.94
CA ARG A 52 -6.33 -2.46 3.02
C ARG A 52 -6.60 -3.33 1.80
N ASP A 53 -7.03 -4.57 1.99
CA ASP A 53 -7.40 -5.49 0.89
C ASP A 53 -8.44 -4.84 -0.03
N HIS A 54 -9.49 -4.28 0.56
CA HIS A 54 -10.54 -3.61 -0.20
C HIS A 54 -10.04 -2.37 -0.94
N VAL A 55 -9.08 -1.62 -0.39
CA VAL A 55 -8.48 -0.46 -1.06
C VAL A 55 -7.57 -0.91 -2.21
N ILE A 56 -6.77 -1.94 -1.98
CA ILE A 56 -5.85 -2.53 -2.97
C ILE A 56 -6.62 -3.05 -4.18
N GLU A 57 -7.74 -3.75 -3.98
CA GLU A 57 -8.62 -4.24 -5.06
C GLU A 57 -9.13 -3.12 -5.99
N LEU A 58 -9.11 -1.87 -5.52
CA LEU A 58 -9.57 -0.70 -6.26
C LEU A 58 -8.45 0.04 -7.01
N LEU A 59 -7.19 -0.31 -6.76
CA LEU A 59 -6.02 0.32 -7.36
C LEU A 59 -5.54 -0.46 -8.59
N ASP A 60 -4.99 0.24 -9.58
CA ASP A 60 -4.28 -0.44 -10.66
C ASP A 60 -2.98 -1.06 -10.11
N PRO A 61 -2.59 -2.29 -10.49
CA PRO A 61 -1.35 -2.92 -10.03
C PRO A 61 -0.09 -2.09 -10.26
N LYS A 62 -0.08 -1.25 -11.31
CA LYS A 62 1.01 -0.33 -11.63
C LYS A 62 1.15 0.78 -10.56
N ASP A 63 0.03 1.22 -9.99
CA ASP A 63 -0.01 2.31 -9.01
C ASP A 63 0.42 1.76 -7.65
N ILE A 64 0.04 0.51 -7.33
CA ILE A 64 0.57 -0.22 -6.16
C ILE A 64 2.07 -0.44 -6.30
N ALA A 65 2.56 -0.84 -7.47
CA ALA A 65 3.99 -1.00 -7.69
C ALA A 65 4.76 0.32 -7.54
N ALA A 66 4.23 1.43 -8.06
CA ALA A 66 4.81 2.75 -7.83
C ALA A 66 4.81 3.11 -6.34
N ALA A 67 3.70 2.87 -5.64
CA ALA A 67 3.56 3.08 -4.20
C ALA A 67 4.64 2.32 -3.40
N LEU A 68 4.86 1.04 -3.70
CA LEU A 68 5.89 0.22 -3.05
C LEU A 68 7.31 0.77 -3.22
N THR A 69 7.60 1.50 -4.30
CA THR A 69 8.92 2.13 -4.49
C THR A 69 9.12 3.42 -3.69
N GLU A 70 8.04 4.02 -3.22
CA GLU A 70 8.04 5.25 -2.41
C GLU A 70 7.96 4.96 -0.91
N MET A 71 7.50 3.76 -0.53
CA MET A 71 7.38 3.32 0.86
C MET A 71 8.71 2.89 1.47
N ASP A 72 8.77 2.88 2.80
CA ASP A 72 9.86 2.24 3.53
C ASP A 72 9.90 0.73 3.21
N SER A 73 11.11 0.16 3.15
CA SER A 73 11.30 -1.20 2.63
C SER A 73 10.62 -2.28 3.48
N ASP A 74 10.50 -2.07 4.79
CA ASP A 74 9.78 -2.98 5.68
C ASP A 74 8.27 -2.91 5.50
N ASP A 75 7.70 -1.72 5.33
CA ASP A 75 6.28 -1.54 5.02
C ASP A 75 5.91 -2.15 3.67
N ALA A 76 6.75 -1.94 2.65
CA ALA A 76 6.56 -2.52 1.33
C ALA A 76 6.59 -4.06 1.35
N VAL A 77 7.50 -4.64 2.13
CA VAL A 77 7.57 -6.11 2.32
C VAL A 77 6.33 -6.59 3.08
N TYR A 78 5.94 -5.91 4.16
CA TYR A 78 4.76 -6.28 4.94
C TYR A 78 3.49 -6.28 4.08
N LEU A 79 3.32 -5.29 3.22
CA LEU A 79 2.20 -5.22 2.28
C LEU A 79 2.17 -6.42 1.32
N LEU A 80 3.33 -6.79 0.76
CA LEU A 80 3.47 -7.89 -0.19
C LEU A 80 3.33 -9.28 0.45
N GLU A 81 3.63 -9.43 1.75
CA GLU A 81 3.48 -10.70 2.46
C GLU A 81 2.02 -11.08 2.73
N ASP A 82 1.16 -10.08 2.80
CA ASP A 82 -0.27 -10.24 3.08
C ASP A 82 -1.09 -10.59 1.82
N MET A 83 -0.54 -10.25 0.64
CA MET A 83 -1.16 -10.53 -0.65
C MET A 83 -1.12 -12.01 -1.02
N ASP A 84 -2.10 -12.44 -1.83
CA ASP A 84 -2.01 -13.75 -2.44
C ASP A 84 -0.88 -13.82 -3.48
N GLU A 85 -0.37 -15.02 -3.76
CA GLU A 85 0.77 -15.16 -4.67
C GLU A 85 0.51 -14.63 -6.09
N ALA A 86 -0.75 -14.64 -6.55
CA ALA A 86 -1.09 -14.18 -7.90
C ALA A 86 -1.01 -12.66 -7.97
N GLU A 87 -1.58 -11.97 -6.99
CA GLU A 87 -1.54 -10.53 -6.87
C GLU A 87 -0.12 -10.01 -6.63
N GLN A 88 0.60 -10.65 -5.70
CA GLN A 88 2.01 -10.34 -5.43
C GLN A 88 2.85 -10.42 -6.72
N ARG A 89 2.69 -11.50 -7.51
CA ARG A 89 3.37 -11.62 -8.81
C ARG A 89 3.00 -10.51 -9.78
N LEU A 90 1.70 -10.17 -9.90
CA LEU A 90 1.24 -9.12 -10.80
C LEU A 90 1.87 -7.77 -10.48
N ILE A 91 1.99 -7.44 -9.19
CA ILE A 91 2.60 -6.19 -8.72
C ILE A 91 4.12 -6.22 -8.94
N LEU A 92 4.80 -7.29 -8.54
CA LEU A 92 6.24 -7.46 -8.75
C LEU A 92 6.63 -7.36 -10.23
N GLU A 93 5.79 -7.84 -11.15
CA GLU A 93 6.00 -7.73 -12.60
C GLU A 93 5.97 -6.29 -13.13
N GLN A 94 5.31 -5.36 -12.42
CA GLN A 94 5.30 -3.94 -12.78
C GLN A 94 6.55 -3.17 -12.31
N LEU A 95 7.31 -3.74 -11.36
CA LEU A 95 8.48 -3.09 -10.79
C LEU A 95 9.70 -3.16 -11.73
N PRO A 96 10.59 -2.15 -11.70
CA PRO A 96 11.87 -2.28 -12.34
C PRO A 96 12.71 -3.38 -11.66
N ALA A 97 13.63 -3.96 -12.44
CA ALA A 97 14.29 -5.21 -12.07
C ALA A 97 15.10 -5.14 -10.77
N THR A 98 15.63 -3.97 -10.42
CA THR A 98 16.44 -3.78 -9.20
C THR A 98 15.56 -3.79 -7.96
N GLU A 99 14.44 -3.08 -8.01
CA GLU A 99 13.46 -2.92 -6.95
C GLU A 99 12.73 -4.24 -6.69
N ARG A 100 12.30 -4.93 -7.78
CA ARG A 100 11.75 -6.28 -7.68
C ARG A 100 12.71 -7.24 -6.97
N ALA A 101 13.97 -7.27 -7.38
CA ALA A 101 14.95 -8.20 -6.80
C ALA A 101 15.19 -7.92 -5.31
N ALA A 102 15.17 -6.66 -4.88
CA ALA A 102 15.30 -6.28 -3.48
C ALA A 102 14.11 -6.75 -2.63
N LEU A 103 12.89 -6.60 -3.15
CA LEU A 103 11.68 -7.06 -2.47
C LEU A 103 11.57 -8.60 -2.43
N GLU A 104 11.83 -9.29 -3.55
CA GLU A 104 11.88 -10.76 -3.62
C GLU A 104 12.90 -11.33 -2.60
N GLN A 105 14.09 -10.73 -2.53
CA GLN A 105 15.09 -11.12 -1.54
C GLN A 105 14.58 -10.93 -0.10
N SER A 106 13.83 -9.87 0.16
CA SER A 106 13.33 -9.56 1.51
C SER A 106 12.18 -10.47 1.94
N LEU A 107 11.35 -10.91 0.99
CA LEU A 107 10.29 -11.90 1.16
C LEU A 107 10.83 -13.31 1.46
N ASP A 108 11.99 -13.67 0.90
CA ASP A 108 12.66 -14.95 1.17
C ASP A 108 13.23 -15.07 2.59
N TYR A 109 13.38 -13.96 3.32
CA TYR A 109 13.89 -13.96 4.69
C TYR A 109 12.72 -13.98 5.69
N PRO A 110 12.54 -15.05 6.49
CA PRO A 110 11.43 -15.14 7.43
C PRO A 110 11.42 -13.98 8.43
N GLU A 111 10.22 -13.63 8.89
CA GLU A 111 9.86 -12.49 9.76
C GLU A 111 10.79 -12.30 10.99
N TYR A 112 11.41 -13.39 11.49
CA TYR A 112 12.31 -13.42 12.65
C TYR A 112 13.79 -13.63 12.32
N SER A 113 14.18 -13.52 11.06
CA SER A 113 15.58 -13.68 10.66
C SER A 113 16.42 -12.47 11.09
N ALA A 114 17.68 -12.72 11.43
CA ALA A 114 18.63 -11.66 11.77
C ALA A 114 18.78 -10.63 10.62
N GLY A 115 18.52 -11.01 9.37
CA GLY A 115 18.55 -10.11 8.22
C GLY A 115 17.45 -9.06 8.24
N ARG A 116 16.23 -9.41 8.65
CA ARG A 116 15.08 -8.48 8.71
C ARG A 116 15.15 -7.54 9.92
N LEU A 117 15.69 -7.99 11.05
CA LEU A 117 15.83 -7.19 12.27
C LEU A 117 16.97 -6.16 12.24
N MET A 118 17.95 -6.30 11.33
CA MET A 118 19.13 -5.42 11.25
C MET A 118 18.94 -4.18 10.35
N GLN A 119 17.82 -4.09 9.62
CA GLN A 119 17.49 -2.93 8.77
C GLN A 119 16.72 -1.82 9.51
N ARG A 120 16.42 -2.02 10.81
CA ARG A 120 15.87 -0.98 11.70
C ARG A 120 16.94 -0.03 12.24
#